data_AF-B1MM43-F1
#
_entry.id   AF-B1MM43-F1
#
_cell.length_a   1.000
_cell.length_b   1.000
_cell.length_c   1.000
_cell.angle_alpha   90.00
_cell.angle_beta   90.00
_cell.angle_gamma   90.00
#
_symmetry.space_group_name_H-M   'P 1'
#
loop_
_entity.id
_entity.type
_entity.pdbx_description
1 polymer ?
#
loop_
_entity_poly.entity_id
_entity_poly.type
_entity_poly.pdbx_seq_one_letter_code
_entity_poly.pdbx_strand_id
1 'polypeptide(L)'
;MVPESVAAPLRTAGAVLVVCVDLRLVAAVDQDLERVGVVGGASIYPLVWNILLAARAEGYGGALTTMAVAEEPKVRELLGIPDTYAVAAVLPIGKPVKQLTRLRRNRAAEFVTRERFDGPPWRTTTGEHHSESPRYPRSH
;
A
#
# COMPACT_ATOMS: atom_id res chain seq x y z
N MET A 1 14.18 4.26 19.71
CA MET A 1 14.43 5.62 19.20
C MET A 1 13.99 5.67 17.74
N VAL A 2 13.10 6.60 17.36
CA VAL A 2 12.60 6.75 15.98
C VAL A 2 13.63 7.52 15.15
N PRO A 3 14.04 7.05 13.96
CA PRO A 3 14.96 7.81 13.09
C PRO A 3 14.37 9.16 12.67
N GLU A 4 15.21 10.20 12.64
CA GLU A 4 14.80 11.57 12.27
C GLU A 4 14.22 11.65 10.85
N SER A 5 14.71 10.83 9.93
CA SER A 5 14.17 10.74 8.56
C SER A 5 12.71 10.30 8.51
N VAL A 6 12.22 9.59 9.53
CA VAL A 6 10.82 9.15 9.64
C VAL A 6 9.98 10.11 10.48
N ALA A 7 10.59 10.77 11.47
CA ALA A 7 9.90 11.71 12.34
C ALA A 7 9.75 13.11 11.73
N ALA A 8 10.72 13.58 10.95
CA ALA A 8 10.73 14.94 10.38
C ALA A 8 9.52 15.25 9.48
N PRO A 9 9.03 14.32 8.62
CA PRO A 9 7.82 14.56 7.85
C PRO A 9 6.57 14.77 8.70
N LEU A 10 6.46 14.14 9.88
CA LEU A 10 5.31 14.33 10.77
C LEU A 10 5.24 15.75 11.36
N ARG A 11 6.37 16.45 11.49
CA ARG A 11 6.44 17.82 12.02
C ARG A 11 6.31 18.91 10.95
N THR A 12 6.69 18.60 9.72
CA THR A 12 6.79 19.59 8.63
C THR A 12 5.71 19.43 7.56
N ALA A 13 4.94 18.34 7.60
CA ALA A 13 3.79 18.14 6.72
C ALA A 13 2.72 19.20 6.94
N GLY A 14 1.99 19.54 5.86
CA GLY A 14 0.84 20.44 5.94
C GLY A 14 -0.37 19.80 6.64
N ALA A 15 -0.47 18.48 6.60
CA ALA A 15 -1.43 17.69 7.35
C ALA A 15 -0.85 16.32 7.73
N VAL A 16 -1.33 15.74 8.82
CA VAL A 16 -1.03 14.36 9.21
C VAL A 16 -2.35 13.61 9.33
N LEU A 17 -2.54 12.58 8.50
CA LEU A 17 -3.70 11.71 8.58
C LEU A 17 -3.35 10.50 9.43
N VAL A 18 -4.24 10.16 10.37
CA VAL A 18 -4.16 8.92 11.16
C VAL A 18 -5.30 8.01 10.71
N VAL A 19 -4.94 6.85 10.17
CA VAL A 19 -5.89 5.89 9.64
C VAL A 19 -6.16 4.83 10.70
N CYS A 20 -7.42 4.73 11.10
CA CYS A 20 -7.87 3.79 12.12
C CYS A 20 -8.81 2.75 11.52
N VAL A 21 -8.90 1.61 12.19
CA VAL A 21 -9.86 0.54 11.86
C VAL A 21 -10.70 0.22 13.08
N ASP A 22 -12.02 0.09 12.89
CA ASP A 22 -12.92 -0.40 13.92
C ASP A 22 -12.76 -1.92 14.05
N LEU A 23 -12.18 -2.36 15.16
CA LEU A 23 -11.89 -3.77 15.44
C LEU A 23 -13.16 -4.63 15.49
N ARG A 24 -14.33 -4.03 15.75
CA ARG A 24 -15.62 -4.74 15.76
C ARG A 24 -16.08 -5.17 14.37
N LEU A 25 -15.52 -4.57 13.32
CA LEU A 25 -15.91 -4.79 11.92
C LEU A 25 -14.85 -5.57 11.13
N VAL A 26 -13.74 -5.93 11.76
CA VAL A 26 -12.64 -6.64 11.09
C VAL A 26 -12.97 -8.12 10.94
N ALA A 27 -12.99 -8.60 9.68
CA ALA A 27 -13.05 -10.02 9.39
C ALA A 27 -11.63 -10.63 9.45
N ALA A 28 -11.29 -11.23 10.59
CA ALA A 28 -10.01 -11.91 10.81
C ALA A 28 -10.09 -13.40 10.39
N VAL A 29 -10.41 -13.68 9.13
CA VAL A 29 -10.66 -15.06 8.64
C VAL A 29 -9.50 -16.04 8.82
N ASP A 30 -8.31 -15.54 9.15
CA ASP A 30 -7.11 -16.31 9.40
C ASP A 30 -6.72 -16.40 10.88
N GLN A 31 -7.60 -15.98 11.81
CA GLN A 31 -7.32 -15.94 13.25
C GLN A 31 -6.97 -17.30 13.86
N ASP A 32 -7.44 -18.40 13.26
CA ASP A 32 -7.30 -19.76 13.79
C ASP A 32 -6.08 -20.50 13.20
N LEU A 33 -5.28 -19.84 12.36
CA LEU A 33 -4.07 -20.42 11.81
C LEU A 33 -2.90 -20.25 12.79
N GLU A 34 -2.02 -21.26 12.87
CA GLU A 34 -0.78 -21.22 13.67
C GLU A 34 0.31 -20.34 13.02
N ARG A 35 -0.02 -19.08 12.75
CA ARG A 35 0.87 -18.05 12.22
C ARG A 35 0.38 -16.67 12.65
N VAL A 36 1.17 -15.63 12.42
CA VAL A 36 0.72 -14.24 12.59
C VAL A 36 -0.50 -14.00 11.68
N GLY A 37 -1.56 -13.38 12.23
CA GLY A 37 -2.72 -12.94 11.45
C GLY A 37 -2.34 -11.83 10.49
N VAL A 38 -2.74 -11.97 9.23
CA VAL A 38 -2.37 -11.06 8.12
C VAL A 38 -3.61 -10.49 7.44
N VAL A 39 -4.73 -11.22 7.45
CA VAL A 39 -5.92 -10.83 6.66
C VAL A 39 -6.79 -9.81 7.38
N GLY A 40 -6.78 -9.81 8.73
CA GLY A 40 -7.47 -8.80 9.52
C GLY A 40 -7.05 -7.38 9.14
N GLY A 41 -7.96 -6.61 8.53
CA GLY A 41 -7.67 -5.25 8.07
C GLY A 41 -6.96 -5.15 6.72
N ALA A 42 -6.92 -6.22 5.91
CA ALA A 42 -6.27 -6.21 4.60
C ALA A 42 -6.76 -5.09 3.64
N SER A 43 -7.98 -4.59 3.84
CA SER A 43 -8.56 -3.48 3.06
C SER A 43 -7.98 -2.10 3.41
N ILE A 44 -7.31 -1.95 4.56
CA ILE A 44 -6.80 -0.66 5.03
C ILE A 44 -5.67 -0.13 4.13
N TYR A 45 -4.72 -1.00 3.76
CA TYR A 45 -3.56 -0.58 2.97
C TYR A 45 -3.91 -0.19 1.52
N PRO A 46 -4.85 -0.84 0.82
CA PRO A 46 -5.42 -0.32 -0.42
C PRO A 46 -6.07 1.06 -0.27
N LEU A 47 -6.81 1.31 0.81
CA LEU A 47 -7.37 2.65 1.09
C LEU A 47 -6.25 3.69 1.28
N VAL A 48 -5.25 3.37 2.10
CA VAL A 48 -4.07 4.22 2.32
C VAL A 48 -3.37 4.55 1.00
N TRP A 49 -3.19 3.55 0.13
CA TRP A 49 -2.60 3.73 -1.18
C TRP A 49 -3.43 4.67 -2.06
N ASN A 50 -4.76 4.51 -2.07
CA ASN A 50 -5.66 5.39 -2.81
C ASN A 50 -5.58 6.85 -2.33
N ILE A 51 -5.48 7.09 -1.01
CA ILE A 51 -5.27 8.43 -0.45
C ILE A 51 -3.97 9.04 -0.97
N LEU A 52 -2.87 8.26 -0.95
CA LEU A 52 -1.57 8.73 -1.42
C LEU A 52 -1.55 8.99 -2.94
N LEU A 53 -2.23 8.15 -3.72
CA LEU A 53 -2.38 8.36 -5.16
C LEU A 53 -3.21 9.62 -5.47
N ALA A 54 -4.31 9.85 -4.75
CA ALA A 54 -5.13 11.04 -4.89
C ALA A 54 -4.33 12.30 -4.51
N ALA A 55 -3.62 12.29 -3.38
CA ALA A 55 -2.73 13.38 -2.98
C ALA A 55 -1.68 13.67 -4.07
N ARG A 56 -1.11 12.61 -4.68
CA ARG A 56 -0.15 12.75 -5.79
C ARG A 56 -0.76 13.39 -7.02
N ALA A 57 -2.00 13.04 -7.38
CA ALA A 57 -2.70 13.65 -8.51
C ALA A 57 -2.90 15.17 -8.30
N GLU A 58 -3.12 15.59 -7.06
CA GLU A 58 -3.28 17.00 -6.66
C GLU A 58 -1.93 17.72 -6.41
N GLY A 59 -0.81 17.12 -6.80
CA GLY A 59 0.53 17.69 -6.64
C GLY A 59 1.00 17.78 -5.18
N TYR A 60 0.48 16.92 -4.30
CA TYR A 60 1.01 16.68 -2.96
C TYR A 60 1.83 15.39 -2.92
N GLY A 61 2.59 15.24 -1.85
CA GLY A 61 3.36 14.04 -1.55
C GLY A 61 3.06 13.58 -0.13
N GLY A 62 3.22 12.28 0.09
CA GLY A 62 3.10 11.69 1.41
C GLY A 62 3.84 10.37 1.50
N ALA A 63 4.03 9.91 2.73
CA ALA A 63 4.61 8.61 3.01
C ALA A 63 3.68 7.84 3.95
N LEU A 64 3.55 6.54 3.74
CA LEU A 64 2.98 5.64 4.73
C LEU A 64 4.05 5.36 5.78
N THR A 65 3.74 5.61 7.06
CA THR A 65 4.55 5.11 8.18
C THR A 65 3.67 4.40 9.20
N THR A 66 4.20 3.31 9.78
CA THR A 66 3.59 2.58 10.89
C THR A 66 4.37 2.76 12.19
N MET A 67 5.41 3.60 12.21
CA MET A 67 6.24 3.76 13.42
C MET A 67 5.45 4.30 14.62
N ALA A 68 4.47 5.18 14.38
CA ALA A 68 3.61 5.70 15.43
C ALA A 68 2.65 4.62 16.01
N VAL A 69 2.41 3.52 15.29
CA VAL A 69 1.59 2.41 15.77
C VAL A 69 2.27 1.69 16.95
N ALA A 70 3.61 1.70 17.02
CA ALA A 70 4.33 1.15 18.17
C ALA A 70 4.02 1.89 19.49
N GLU A 71 3.53 3.13 19.40
CA GLU A 71 3.12 3.96 20.54
C GLU A 71 1.60 4.21 20.49
N GLU A 72 0.83 3.27 19.91
CA GLU A 72 -0.62 3.38 19.71
C GLU A 72 -1.36 3.92 20.96
N PRO A 73 -1.12 3.44 22.20
CA PRO A 73 -1.81 3.98 23.37
C PRO A 73 -1.68 5.50 23.51
N LYS A 74 -0.49 6.06 23.25
CA LYS A 74 -0.26 7.52 23.31
C LYS A 74 -0.93 8.24 22.15
N VAL A 75 -0.95 7.65 20.96
CA VAL A 75 -1.65 8.21 19.79
C VAL A 75 -3.15 8.25 20.05
N ARG A 76 -3.70 7.18 20.63
CA ARG A 76 -5.11 7.07 20.97
C ARG A 76 -5.51 8.08 22.02
N GLU A 77 -4.71 8.24 23.08
CA GLU A 77 -4.92 9.28 24.09
C GLU A 77 -4.89 10.69 23.48
N LEU A 78 -3.84 10.98 22.69
CA LEU A 78 -3.64 12.30 22.07
C LEU A 78 -4.79 12.72 21.16
N LEU A 79 -5.36 11.76 20.41
CA LEU A 79 -6.39 12.01 19.40
C LEU A 79 -7.81 11.64 19.85
N GLY A 80 -7.98 11.15 21.08
CA GLY A 80 -9.27 10.69 21.59
C GLY A 80 -9.85 9.49 20.83
N ILE A 81 -9.00 8.56 20.37
CA ILE A 81 -9.44 7.38 19.60
C ILE A 81 -10.04 6.33 20.55
N PRO A 82 -11.29 5.87 20.30
CA PRO A 82 -11.95 4.87 21.16
C PRO A 82 -11.19 3.53 21.23
N ASP A 83 -11.38 2.77 22.31
CA ASP A 83 -10.74 1.44 22.51
C ASP A 83 -11.16 0.39 21.49
N THR A 84 -12.29 0.61 20.81
CA THR A 84 -12.75 -0.26 19.74
C THR A 84 -12.00 -0.05 18.42
N TYR A 85 -11.09 0.93 18.35
CA TYR A 85 -10.32 1.24 17.16
C TYR A 85 -8.83 0.99 17.38
N ALA A 86 -8.17 0.44 16.35
CA ALA A 86 -6.71 0.36 16.27
C ALA A 86 -6.16 1.38 15.26
N VAL A 87 -4.94 1.86 15.48
CA VAL A 87 -4.22 2.74 14.56
C VAL A 87 -3.47 1.86 13.56
N ALA A 88 -3.81 1.98 12.28
CA ALA A 88 -3.24 1.15 11.24
C ALA A 88 -2.09 1.82 10.49
N ALA A 89 -2.18 3.14 10.25
CA ALA A 89 -1.14 3.89 9.55
C ALA A 89 -1.19 5.38 9.89
N VAL A 90 -0.06 6.05 9.73
CA VAL A 90 0.06 7.51 9.78
C VAL A 90 0.65 8.02 8.47
N LEU A 91 0.03 9.05 7.91
CA LEU A 91 0.36 9.63 6.61
C LEU A 91 0.61 11.13 6.75
N PRO A 92 1.87 11.58 6.92
CA PRO A 92 2.22 12.97 6.68
C PRO A 92 2.02 13.32 5.20
N ILE A 93 1.21 14.35 4.92
CA ILE A 93 0.91 14.87 3.59
C ILE A 93 1.36 16.34 3.49
N GLY A 94 2.08 16.69 2.43
CA GLY A 94 2.54 18.05 2.20
C GLY A 94 2.93 18.31 0.75
N LYS A 95 3.34 19.55 0.44
CA LYS A 95 3.89 19.87 -0.89
C LYS A 95 5.35 19.38 -0.96
N PRO A 96 5.67 18.47 -1.88
CA PRO A 96 7.02 17.92 -1.98
C PRO A 96 7.95 18.92 -2.65
N VAL A 97 9.16 19.09 -2.11
CA VAL A 97 10.23 19.91 -2.73
C VAL A 97 10.62 19.35 -4.11
N LYS A 98 10.57 18.02 -4.26
CA LYS A 98 10.77 17.32 -5.52
C LYS A 98 9.88 16.09 -5.60
N GLN A 99 9.09 15.99 -6.68
CA GLN A 99 8.35 14.77 -6.96
C GLN A 99 9.28 13.74 -7.61
N LEU A 100 9.46 12.59 -6.97
CA LEU A 100 10.17 11.47 -7.60
C LEU A 100 9.27 10.84 -8.69
N THR A 101 9.82 10.71 -9.90
CA THR A 101 9.09 10.19 -11.07
C THR A 101 9.61 8.83 -11.54
N ARG A 102 10.86 8.47 -11.19
CA ARG A 102 11.43 7.14 -11.46
C ARG A 102 11.84 6.47 -10.17
N LEU A 103 11.09 5.43 -9.79
CA LEU A 103 11.48 4.48 -8.77
C LEU A 103 11.97 3.21 -9.47
N ARG A 104 13.11 2.66 -9.03
CA ARG A 104 13.54 1.35 -9.49
C ARG A 104 12.73 0.28 -8.77
N ARG A 105 12.25 -0.70 -9.52
CA ARG A 105 11.61 -1.92 -9.02
C ARG A 105 12.35 -3.10 -9.65
N ASN A 106 12.40 -4.21 -8.94
CA ASN A 106 12.91 -5.47 -9.48
C ASN A 106 12.06 -5.90 -10.68
N ARG A 107 12.60 -6.67 -11.61
CA ARG A 107 11.80 -7.19 -12.73
C ARG A 107 10.77 -8.17 -12.18
N ALA A 108 9.57 -8.17 -12.75
CA ALA A 108 8.51 -9.10 -12.33
C ALA A 108 8.97 -10.58 -12.35
N ALA A 109 9.78 -10.96 -13.33
CA ALA A 109 10.35 -12.31 -13.45
C ALA A 109 11.21 -12.74 -12.24
N GLU A 110 11.66 -11.80 -11.39
CA GLU A 110 12.47 -12.11 -10.21
C GLU A 110 11.64 -12.56 -8.99
N PHE A 111 10.33 -12.26 -8.95
CA PHE A 111 9.49 -12.51 -7.77
C PHE A 111 8.05 -12.93 -8.08
N VAL A 112 7.68 -13.04 -9.35
CA VAL A 112 6.37 -13.53 -9.80
C VAL A 112 6.57 -14.88 -10.48
N THR A 113 5.89 -15.90 -10.01
CA THR A 113 5.86 -17.24 -10.60
C THR A 113 4.48 -17.54 -11.19
N ARG A 114 4.43 -18.44 -12.17
CA ARG A 114 3.16 -18.87 -12.79
C ARG A 114 2.60 -20.08 -12.08
N GLU A 115 1.30 -20.05 -11.79
CA GLU A 115 0.46 -21.10 -11.19
C GLU A 115 0.84 -21.53 -9.77
N ARG A 116 2.12 -21.81 -9.52
CA ARG A 116 2.65 -22.31 -8.26
C ARG A 116 3.78 -21.44 -7.74
N PHE A 117 4.00 -21.47 -6.43
CA PHE A 117 5.11 -20.75 -5.80
C PHE A 117 6.49 -21.24 -6.29
N ASP A 118 6.61 -22.54 -6.58
CA ASP A 118 7.79 -23.19 -7.17
C ASP A 118 7.71 -23.29 -8.71
N GLY A 119 6.74 -22.62 -9.31
CA GLY A 119 6.50 -22.64 -10.75
C GLY A 119 7.52 -21.82 -11.56
N PRO A 120 7.45 -21.87 -12.90
CA PRO A 120 8.35 -21.11 -13.75
C PRO A 120 8.16 -19.59 -13.55
N PRO A 121 9.23 -18.79 -13.72
CA PRO A 121 9.15 -17.33 -13.63
C PRO A 121 8.13 -16.70 -14.61
N TRP A 122 7.56 -15.58 -14.20
CA TRP A 122 6.70 -14.75 -15.06
C TRP A 122 7.48 -14.24 -16.27
N ARG A 123 6.99 -14.54 -17.47
CA ARG A 123 7.64 -14.15 -18.72
C ARG A 123 7.44 -12.65 -18.95
N THR A 124 8.52 -11.91 -19.14
CA THR A 124 8.46 -10.59 -19.78
C THR A 124 8.52 -10.79 -21.28
N THR A 125 7.38 -10.85 -21.97
CA THR A 125 7.38 -10.88 -23.45
C THR A 125 8.05 -9.61 -23.97
N THR A 126 9.29 -9.73 -24.43
CA THR A 126 9.93 -8.70 -25.25
C THR A 126 9.87 -9.22 -26.68
N GLY A 127 8.87 -8.75 -27.43
CA GLY A 127 8.78 -8.82 -28.89
C GLY A 127 8.60 -10.22 -29.50
N GLU A 128 7.34 -10.67 -29.62
CA GLU A 128 6.92 -11.45 -30.79
C GLU A 128 5.53 -10.96 -31.21
N HIS A 129 5.47 -10.29 -32.37
CA HIS A 129 4.24 -10.05 -33.08
C HIS A 129 3.62 -11.41 -33.42
N HIS A 130 2.61 -11.85 -32.67
CA HIS A 130 1.67 -12.84 -33.19
C HIS A 130 0.70 -12.11 -34.11
N SER A 131 1.14 -11.88 -35.35
CA SER A 131 0.24 -11.60 -36.46
C SER A 131 -0.54 -12.88 -36.76
N GLU A 132 -1.69 -13.05 -36.11
CA GLU A 132 -2.70 -13.98 -36.58
C GLU A 132 -4.03 -13.22 -36.67
N SER A 133 -4.18 -12.47 -37.76
CA SER A 133 -5.44 -11.90 -38.17
C SER A 133 -6.38 -13.03 -38.60
N PRO A 134 -7.60 -13.15 -38.07
CA PRO A 134 -8.57 -14.11 -38.59
C PRO A 134 -8.92 -13.73 -40.04
N ARG A 135 -8.58 -14.59 -41.00
CA ARG A 135 -9.07 -14.46 -42.38
C ARG A 135 -10.56 -14.78 -42.39
N TYR A 136 -11.39 -13.74 -42.42
CA TYR A 136 -12.81 -13.90 -42.74
C TYR A 136 -12.97 -14.13 -44.26
N PRO A 137 -13.67 -15.17 -44.71
CA PRO A 137 -13.95 -15.37 -46.13
C PRO A 137 -14.94 -14.30 -46.61
N ARG A 138 -14.58 -13.58 -47.69
CA ARG A 138 -15.52 -12.66 -48.34
C ARG A 138 -16.63 -13.49 -49.00
N SER A 139 -17.87 -13.30 -48.55
CA SER A 139 -19.06 -13.73 -49.28
C SER A 139 -19.22 -12.89 -50.54
N HIS A 140 -19.46 -13.59 -51.66
CA HIS A 140 -19.94 -13.04 -52.92
C HIS A 140 -21.42 -12.68 -52.84
#